data_AF-A0A8T6EZA3-F1
#
_entry.id   AF-A0A8T6EZA3-F1
#
_cell.length_a   1.000
_cell.length_b   1.000
_cell.length_c   1.000
_cell.angle_alpha   90.00
_cell.angle_beta   90.00
_cell.angle_gamma   90.00
#
_symmetry.space_group_name_H-M   'P 1'
#
loop_
_entity.id
_entity.type
_entity.pdbx_description
1 polymer ?
#
loop_
_entity_poly.entity_id
_entity_poly.type
_entity_poly.pdbx_seq_one_letter_code
_entity_poly.pdbx_strand_id
1 'polypeptide(L)'
;MVSENLDIKTLITGAWEKALHRALQTTGEESRGQVHRDRSNAWVDCLGKGFQEKYQGEDQLVFWRQNNSNKSEFRLSELLFDVSVCKVDEVQSIEKKKTLQFVSKCYWQVESELNDSDSKEITKDFSKLVIGLSDDKLFVSSYQGARQEQILSMCSSIARKCAGNLYMCFIEHPNKWKQNPAAPVVFRWDSDKWNPL
;
A
#
# COMPACT_ATOMS: atom_id res chain seq x y z
N MET A 1 14.97 -7.29 18.32
CA MET A 1 14.35 -6.75 17.10
C MET A 1 13.65 -7.87 16.32
N VAL A 2 12.56 -8.42 16.85
CA VAL A 2 11.73 -9.47 16.20
C VAL A 2 10.28 -8.98 16.01
N SER A 3 9.92 -7.80 16.54
CA SER A 3 8.52 -7.33 16.61
C SER A 3 8.01 -6.59 15.37
N GLU A 4 8.85 -5.98 14.54
CA GLU A 4 8.38 -5.16 13.40
C GLU A 4 7.91 -5.98 12.19
N ASN A 5 8.54 -7.14 11.92
CA ASN A 5 8.19 -7.98 10.75
C ASN A 5 6.84 -8.70 10.89
N LEU A 6 6.49 -9.13 12.12
CA LEU A 6 5.22 -9.82 12.37
C LEU A 6 4.03 -8.89 12.15
N ASP A 7 4.25 -7.60 12.36
CA ASP A 7 3.23 -6.56 12.38
C ASP A 7 2.70 -6.23 10.96
N ILE A 8 3.59 -6.07 9.97
CA ILE A 8 3.14 -5.77 8.59
C ILE A 8 2.36 -6.92 7.96
N LYS A 9 2.76 -8.17 8.19
CA LYS A 9 2.05 -9.34 7.66
C LYS A 9 0.66 -9.44 8.26
N THR A 10 0.53 -9.27 9.58
CA THR A 10 -0.77 -9.23 10.26
C THR A 10 -1.66 -8.11 9.75
N LEU A 11 -1.11 -6.91 9.53
CA LEU A 11 -1.84 -5.78 8.97
C LEU A 11 -2.36 -6.09 7.55
N ILE A 12 -1.52 -6.64 6.68
CA ILE A 12 -1.88 -7.04 5.30
C ILE A 12 -2.97 -8.11 5.32
N THR A 13 -2.82 -9.15 6.13
CA THR A 13 -3.80 -10.24 6.24
C THR A 13 -5.14 -9.72 6.76
N GLY A 14 -5.14 -8.88 7.80
CA GLY A 14 -6.37 -8.29 8.33
C GLY A 14 -7.07 -7.36 7.32
N ALA A 15 -6.30 -6.56 6.57
CA ALA A 15 -6.84 -5.74 5.49
C ALA A 15 -7.46 -6.60 4.38
N TRP A 16 -6.83 -7.73 4.06
CA TRP A 16 -7.28 -8.66 3.03
C TRP A 16 -8.61 -9.31 3.40
N GLU A 17 -8.72 -9.83 4.62
CA GLU A 17 -9.94 -10.45 5.12
C GLU A 17 -11.10 -9.45 5.13
N LYS A 18 -10.87 -8.22 5.62
CA LYS A 18 -11.86 -7.13 5.61
C LYS A 18 -12.30 -6.79 4.17
N ALA A 19 -11.37 -6.69 3.22
CA ALA A 19 -11.66 -6.37 1.83
C ALA A 19 -12.41 -7.51 1.12
N LEU A 20 -12.01 -8.76 1.35
CA LEU A 20 -12.66 -9.95 0.82
C LEU A 20 -14.10 -10.06 1.32
N HIS A 21 -14.33 -9.86 2.62
CA HIS A 21 -15.67 -9.86 3.19
C HIS A 21 -16.59 -8.82 2.50
N ARG A 22 -16.11 -7.60 2.26
CA ARG A 22 -16.87 -6.57 1.52
C ARG A 22 -17.17 -6.99 0.08
N ALA A 23 -16.21 -7.60 -0.60
CA ALA A 23 -16.37 -8.07 -1.98
C ALA A 23 -17.35 -9.24 -2.13
N LEU A 24 -17.51 -10.05 -1.08
CA LEU A 24 -18.50 -11.14 -1.04
C LEU A 24 -19.92 -10.62 -0.81
N GLN A 25 -20.09 -9.47 -0.15
CA GLN A 25 -21.39 -8.85 0.12
C GLN A 25 -21.98 -8.11 -1.09
N THR A 26 -21.20 -7.82 -2.13
CA THR A 26 -21.68 -7.15 -3.34
C THR A 26 -22.47 -8.13 -4.20
N THR A 27 -23.79 -7.96 -4.25
CA THR A 27 -24.73 -8.78 -5.03
C THR A 27 -25.27 -7.94 -6.20
N GLY A 28 -24.81 -8.22 -7.42
CA GLY A 28 -25.28 -7.54 -8.63
C GLY A 28 -24.54 -8.02 -9.88
N GLU A 29 -25.17 -7.83 -11.04
CA GLU A 29 -24.51 -7.97 -12.34
C GLU A 29 -23.65 -6.74 -12.60
N GLU A 30 -22.38 -6.81 -12.18
CA GLU A 30 -21.40 -5.75 -12.42
C GLU A 30 -20.51 -6.13 -13.61
N SER A 31 -20.11 -5.13 -14.41
CA SER A 31 -19.08 -5.35 -15.43
C SER A 31 -17.75 -5.75 -14.79
N ARG A 32 -16.92 -6.53 -15.49
CA ARG A 32 -15.60 -6.94 -15.01
C ARG A 32 -14.72 -5.75 -14.59
N GLY A 33 -14.81 -4.62 -15.31
CA GLY A 33 -14.06 -3.40 -14.98
C GLY A 33 -14.55 -2.72 -13.70
N GLN A 34 -15.86 -2.73 -13.44
CA GLN A 34 -16.44 -2.19 -12.20
C GLN A 34 -16.04 -3.05 -11.00
N VAL A 35 -16.17 -4.38 -11.13
CA VAL A 35 -15.77 -5.36 -10.10
C VAL A 35 -14.30 -5.17 -9.71
N HIS A 36 -13.41 -5.06 -10.70
CA HIS A 36 -11.98 -4.86 -10.46
C HIS A 36 -11.73 -3.57 -9.68
N ARG A 37 -12.30 -2.46 -10.13
CA ARG A 37 -12.13 -1.14 -9.52
C ARG A 37 -12.62 -1.12 -8.07
N ASP A 38 -13.82 -1.64 -7.81
CA ASP A 38 -14.43 -1.58 -6.49
C ASP A 38 -13.68 -2.45 -5.49
N ARG A 39 -13.21 -3.64 -5.91
CA ARG A 39 -12.40 -4.51 -5.08
C ARG A 39 -11.01 -3.94 -4.82
N SER A 40 -10.36 -3.37 -5.85
CA SER A 40 -9.07 -2.68 -5.68
C SER A 40 -9.19 -1.52 -4.69
N ASN A 41 -10.23 -0.69 -4.83
CA ASN A 41 -10.54 0.38 -3.88
C ASN A 41 -10.82 -0.14 -2.47
N ALA A 42 -11.56 -1.26 -2.35
CA ALA A 42 -11.84 -1.87 -1.06
C ALA A 42 -10.58 -2.39 -0.37
N TRP A 43 -9.64 -2.94 -1.13
CA TRP A 43 -8.32 -3.33 -0.62
C TRP A 43 -7.56 -2.13 -0.07
N VAL A 44 -7.36 -1.09 -0.89
CA VAL A 44 -6.61 0.12 -0.48
C VAL A 44 -7.27 0.77 0.73
N ASP A 45 -8.61 0.87 0.77
CA ASP A 45 -9.33 1.43 1.91
C ASP A 45 -9.17 0.59 3.19
N CYS A 46 -9.25 -0.74 3.10
CA CYS A 46 -9.04 -1.60 4.27
C CYS A 46 -7.59 -1.54 4.77
N LEU A 47 -6.62 -1.44 3.85
CA LEU A 47 -5.21 -1.31 4.20
C LEU A 47 -4.92 0.05 4.85
N GLY A 48 -5.42 1.14 4.28
CA GLY A 48 -5.31 2.49 4.85
C GLY A 48 -5.93 2.59 6.24
N LYS A 49 -7.10 1.98 6.44
CA LYS A 49 -7.72 1.86 7.77
C LYS A 49 -6.89 1.04 8.75
N GLY A 50 -6.30 -0.06 8.31
CA GLY A 50 -5.39 -0.86 9.15
C GLY A 50 -4.18 -0.05 9.62
N PHE A 51 -3.57 0.74 8.72
CA PHE A 51 -2.52 1.68 9.08
C PHE A 51 -3.00 2.76 10.04
N GLN A 52 -4.19 3.35 9.80
CA GLN A 52 -4.76 4.36 10.69
C GLN A 52 -5.03 3.81 12.10
N GLU A 53 -5.61 2.61 12.21
CA GLU A 53 -5.86 1.92 13.49
C GLU A 53 -4.54 1.68 14.24
N LYS A 54 -3.50 1.23 13.52
CA LYS A 54 -2.19 0.93 14.09
C LYS A 54 -1.45 2.17 14.62
N TYR A 55 -1.50 3.26 13.88
CA TYR A 55 -0.81 4.51 14.23
C TYR A 55 -1.72 5.53 14.94
N GLN A 56 -2.87 5.07 15.43
CA GLN A 56 -3.83 5.91 16.12
C GLN A 56 -3.26 6.42 17.45
N GLY A 57 -3.30 7.74 17.66
CA GLY A 57 -2.83 8.37 18.90
C GLY A 57 -1.33 8.72 18.90
N GLU A 58 -0.62 8.43 17.80
CA GLU A 58 0.72 8.95 17.57
C GLU A 58 0.66 10.29 16.80
N ASP A 59 1.76 11.04 16.75
CA ASP A 59 1.90 12.30 15.97
C ASP A 59 1.97 12.05 14.44
N GLN A 60 1.22 11.07 13.97
CA GLN A 60 1.31 10.51 12.63
C GLN A 60 -0.05 10.55 11.96
N LEU A 61 -0.05 10.97 10.70
CA LEU A 61 -1.23 11.00 9.85
C LEU A 61 -1.09 9.95 8.75
N VAL A 62 -2.20 9.26 8.48
CA VAL A 62 -2.29 8.30 7.38
C VAL A 62 -3.11 8.90 6.25
N PHE A 63 -2.52 8.95 5.06
CA PHE A 63 -3.11 9.48 3.83
C PHE A 63 -3.46 8.31 2.91
N TRP A 64 -4.70 8.23 2.45
CA TRP A 64 -5.16 7.39 1.34
C TRP A 64 -6.44 8.00 0.76
N ARG A 65 -6.78 7.64 -0.48
CA ARG A 65 -7.84 8.30 -1.26
C ARG A 65 -9.19 8.47 -0.53
N GLN A 66 -9.63 7.46 0.22
CA GLN A 66 -10.93 7.48 0.91
C GLN A 66 -10.87 8.13 2.30
N ASN A 67 -9.68 8.52 2.79
CA ASN A 67 -9.56 9.21 4.07
C ASN A 67 -9.88 10.69 3.96
N ASN A 68 -11.04 11.10 4.47
CA ASN A 68 -11.38 12.52 4.50
C ASN A 68 -10.89 13.25 5.76
N SER A 69 -10.29 12.57 6.74
CA SER A 69 -9.88 13.21 8.02
C SER A 69 -8.83 14.31 7.82
N ASN A 70 -7.96 14.18 6.81
CA ASN A 70 -6.85 15.11 6.60
C ASN A 70 -7.21 16.27 5.66
N LYS A 71 -8.41 16.25 5.04
CA LYS A 71 -8.80 17.23 4.01
C LYS A 71 -8.92 18.66 4.53
N SER A 72 -9.35 18.86 5.77
CA SER A 72 -9.50 20.21 6.33
C SER A 72 -8.17 20.95 6.41
N GLU A 73 -7.10 20.22 6.67
CA GLU A 73 -5.76 20.80 6.86
C GLU A 73 -4.96 20.79 5.56
N PHE A 74 -4.84 19.62 4.91
CA PHE A 74 -3.97 19.44 3.75
C PHE A 74 -4.68 19.64 2.41
N ARG A 75 -6.02 19.74 2.40
CA ARG A 75 -6.88 19.76 1.19
C ARG A 75 -6.73 18.53 0.29
N LEU A 76 -6.05 17.51 0.79
CA LEU A 76 -5.75 16.25 0.11
C LEU A 76 -6.08 15.09 1.05
N SER A 77 -6.49 13.98 0.45
CA SER A 77 -6.70 12.71 1.15
C SER A 77 -5.55 11.73 0.93
N GLU A 78 -4.86 11.87 -0.19
CA GLU A 78 -3.82 10.99 -0.70
C GLU A 78 -2.62 11.83 -1.11
N LEU A 79 -1.42 11.25 -1.00
CA LEU A 79 -0.19 11.85 -1.53
C LEU A 79 0.14 11.23 -2.89
N LEU A 80 1.41 10.98 -3.19
CA LEU A 80 1.83 10.36 -4.45
C LEU A 80 1.51 8.85 -4.51
N PHE A 81 1.37 8.21 -3.36
CA PHE A 81 1.21 6.77 -3.19
C PHE A 81 -0.18 6.46 -2.63
N ASP A 82 -0.73 5.29 -2.97
CA ASP A 82 -2.07 4.85 -2.57
C ASP A 82 -2.31 4.98 -1.05
N VAL A 83 -1.29 4.63 -0.26
CA VAL A 83 -1.26 4.86 1.19
C VAL A 83 0.09 5.46 1.60
N SER A 84 0.06 6.46 2.48
CA SER A 84 1.26 7.02 3.11
C SER A 84 1.04 7.22 4.61
N VAL A 85 1.99 6.79 5.45
CA VAL A 85 2.03 7.10 6.88
C VAL A 85 3.09 8.14 7.11
N CYS A 86 2.73 9.28 7.68
CA CYS A 86 3.58 10.46 7.72
C CYS A 86 3.59 11.11 9.10
N LYS A 87 4.75 11.63 9.51
CA LYS A 87 4.83 12.64 10.56
C LYS A 87 4.51 14.00 9.96
N VAL A 88 3.76 14.81 10.71
CA VAL A 88 3.55 16.22 10.40
C VAL A 88 4.29 17.11 11.38
N ASP A 89 4.84 18.20 10.88
CA ASP A 89 5.37 19.30 11.69
C ASP A 89 4.69 20.60 11.26
N GLU A 90 5.02 21.68 11.95
CA GLU A 90 4.37 22.97 11.84
C GLU A 90 5.32 24.06 11.37
N VAL A 91 4.81 25.00 10.57
CA VAL A 91 5.53 26.20 10.14
C VAL A 91 4.63 27.43 10.24
N GLN A 92 5.22 28.59 10.53
CA GLN A 92 4.48 29.85 10.56
C GLN A 92 4.20 30.35 9.14
N SER A 93 2.94 30.68 8.85
CA SER A 93 2.57 31.32 7.59
C SER A 93 3.15 32.73 7.47
N ILE A 94 3.55 33.10 6.25
CA ILE A 94 4.14 34.40 5.93
C ILE A 94 3.14 35.54 6.17
N GLU A 95 1.90 35.39 5.72
CA GLU A 95 0.95 36.52 5.63
C GLU A 95 -0.05 36.59 6.79
N LYS A 96 -0.41 35.46 7.40
CA LYS A 96 -1.63 35.37 8.24
C LYS A 96 -1.37 35.04 9.70
N LYS A 97 -0.11 34.90 10.13
CA LYS A 97 0.29 34.45 11.49
C LYS A 97 -0.44 33.17 11.94
N LYS A 98 -0.90 32.37 10.99
CA LYS A 98 -1.45 31.04 11.23
C LYS A 98 -0.34 30.02 11.14
N THR A 99 -0.41 28.99 11.96
CA THR A 99 0.40 27.79 11.79
C THR A 99 -0.12 26.98 10.62
N LEU A 100 0.78 26.48 9.77
CA LEU A 100 0.49 25.56 8.67
C LEU A 100 1.14 24.22 8.98
N GLN A 101 0.42 23.12 8.76
CA GLN A 101 1.02 21.80 8.84
C GLN A 101 1.69 21.41 7.53
N PHE A 102 2.81 20.70 7.62
CA PHE A 102 3.49 20.08 6.48
C PHE A 102 3.96 18.68 6.84
N VAL A 103 4.06 17.80 5.84
CA VAL A 103 4.62 16.46 6.01
C VAL A 103 6.13 16.58 6.14
N SER A 104 6.68 16.21 7.29
CA SER A 104 8.12 16.31 7.57
C SER A 104 8.88 14.99 7.40
N LYS A 105 8.19 13.86 7.60
CA LYS A 105 8.75 12.52 7.40
C LYS A 105 7.67 11.56 6.91
N CYS A 106 8.06 10.61 6.05
CA CYS A 106 7.22 9.49 5.66
C CYS A 106 7.79 8.20 6.24
N TYR A 107 6.98 7.47 7.02
CA TYR A 107 7.35 6.18 7.57
C TYR A 107 7.04 5.06 6.59
N TRP A 108 5.81 5.05 6.04
CA TRP A 108 5.37 4.05 5.06
C TRP A 108 4.92 4.68 3.77
N GLN A 109 5.33 4.08 2.66
CA GLN A 109 4.74 4.31 1.33
C GLN A 109 4.22 2.99 0.79
N VAL A 110 3.00 3.01 0.27
CA VAL A 110 2.36 1.83 -0.32
C VAL A 110 1.86 2.14 -1.70
N GLU A 111 2.23 1.30 -2.66
CA GLU A 111 1.75 1.37 -4.03
C GLU A 111 1.15 0.02 -4.41
N SER A 112 0.02 0.02 -5.11
CA SER A 112 -0.67 -1.19 -5.56
C SER A 112 -0.91 -1.18 -7.07
N GLU A 113 -0.39 -2.20 -7.75
CA GLU A 113 -0.70 -2.47 -9.17
C GLU A 113 -1.48 -3.78 -9.26
N LEU A 114 -2.81 -3.64 -9.29
CA LEU A 114 -3.74 -4.77 -9.25
C LEU A 114 -4.35 -5.13 -10.61
N ASN A 115 -3.94 -4.50 -11.70
CA ASN A 115 -4.32 -4.93 -13.05
C ASN A 115 -3.59 -6.22 -13.44
N ASP A 116 -4.02 -6.82 -14.56
CA ASP A 116 -3.29 -7.92 -15.17
C ASP A 116 -1.85 -7.43 -15.51
N SER A 117 -0.82 -8.14 -15.01
CA SER A 117 0.58 -7.71 -14.93
C SER A 117 1.17 -7.30 -16.27
N ASP A 118 1.02 -6.02 -16.59
CA ASP A 118 1.92 -5.38 -17.53
C ASP A 118 3.23 -5.09 -16.80
N SER A 119 4.28 -5.81 -17.21
CA SER A 119 5.64 -5.61 -16.72
C SER A 119 6.10 -4.14 -16.77
N LYS A 120 5.59 -3.35 -17.72
CA LYS A 120 5.90 -1.92 -17.84
C LYS A 120 5.30 -1.10 -16.70
N GLU A 121 4.02 -1.33 -16.40
CA GLU A 121 3.32 -0.63 -15.31
C GLU A 121 3.93 -1.01 -13.96
N ILE A 122 4.16 -2.31 -13.73
CA ILE A 122 4.87 -2.79 -12.53
C ILE A 122 6.25 -2.14 -12.41
N THR A 123 7.05 -2.13 -13.48
CA THR A 123 8.38 -1.52 -13.46
C THR A 123 8.32 -0.04 -13.13
N LYS A 124 7.38 0.69 -13.74
CA LYS A 124 7.19 2.13 -13.53
C LYS A 124 6.81 2.43 -12.08
N ASP A 125 5.75 1.81 -11.58
CA ASP A 125 5.22 2.11 -10.24
C ASP A 125 6.11 1.56 -9.12
N PHE A 126 6.75 0.40 -9.33
CA PHE A 126 7.77 -0.10 -8.41
C PHE A 126 9.00 0.80 -8.36
N SER A 127 9.46 1.33 -9.50
CA SER A 127 10.59 2.28 -9.54
C SER A 127 10.24 3.57 -8.80
N LYS A 128 9.02 4.10 -9.00
CA LYS A 128 8.49 5.28 -8.29
C LYS A 128 8.50 5.07 -6.77
N LEU A 129 8.06 3.90 -6.32
CA LEU A 129 8.10 3.52 -4.90
C LEU A 129 9.53 3.43 -4.37
N VAL A 130 10.43 2.73 -5.07
CA VAL A 130 11.82 2.49 -4.64
C VAL A 130 12.60 3.79 -4.43
N ILE A 131 12.40 4.79 -5.29
CA ILE A 131 13.07 6.10 -5.15
C ILE A 131 12.38 7.03 -4.13
N GLY A 132 11.20 6.65 -3.64
CA GLY A 132 10.47 7.41 -2.63
C GLY A 132 11.22 7.49 -1.30
N LEU A 133 11.18 8.66 -0.66
CA LEU A 133 11.82 8.85 0.64
C LEU A 133 10.88 8.40 1.78
N SER A 134 11.09 7.17 2.26
CA SER A 134 10.41 6.60 3.43
C SER A 134 11.28 5.53 4.11
N ASP A 135 10.99 5.24 5.38
CA ASP A 135 11.66 4.17 6.14
C ASP A 135 11.27 2.78 5.62
N ASP A 136 9.98 2.57 5.37
CA ASP A 136 9.38 1.32 4.89
C ASP A 136 8.57 1.56 3.61
N LYS A 137 8.57 0.56 2.72
CA LYS A 137 7.90 0.61 1.41
C LYS A 137 7.22 -0.72 1.10
N LEU A 138 5.98 -0.68 0.67
CA LEU A 138 5.23 -1.88 0.28
C LEU A 138 4.71 -1.74 -1.15
N PHE A 139 5.10 -2.66 -2.02
CA PHE A 139 4.48 -2.82 -3.33
C PHE A 139 3.49 -3.99 -3.31
N VAL A 140 2.26 -3.77 -3.74
CA VAL A 140 1.23 -4.82 -3.82
C VAL A 140 0.92 -5.14 -5.28
N SER A 141 0.95 -6.42 -5.65
CA SER A 141 0.60 -6.87 -6.99
C SER A 141 -0.38 -8.05 -6.98
N SER A 142 -1.14 -8.21 -8.07
CA SER A 142 -2.27 -9.14 -8.20
C SER A 142 -1.93 -10.48 -8.84
N TYR A 143 -0.91 -11.23 -8.37
CA TYR A 143 -0.51 -12.50 -9.00
C TYR A 143 -0.08 -13.58 -8.02
N GLN A 144 -0.59 -14.80 -8.21
CA GLN A 144 -0.13 -15.99 -7.49
C GLN A 144 0.23 -17.12 -8.48
N GLY A 145 1.29 -17.88 -8.17
CA GLY A 145 1.82 -18.97 -9.01
C GLY A 145 3.10 -18.60 -9.77
N ALA A 146 3.34 -19.22 -10.93
CA ALA A 146 4.63 -19.16 -11.63
C ALA A 146 5.10 -17.74 -12.03
N ARG A 147 4.19 -16.77 -12.18
CA ARG A 147 4.53 -15.38 -12.50
C ARG A 147 5.08 -14.59 -11.31
N GLN A 148 4.81 -15.02 -10.09
CA GLN A 148 5.30 -14.37 -8.88
C GLN A 148 6.83 -14.29 -8.86
N GLU A 149 7.50 -15.42 -9.15
CA GLU A 149 8.96 -15.50 -9.20
C GLU A 149 9.54 -14.63 -10.32
N GLN A 150 8.86 -14.53 -11.46
CA GLN A 150 9.27 -13.68 -12.57
C GLN A 150 9.21 -12.20 -12.19
N ILE A 151 8.15 -11.76 -11.51
CA ILE A 151 8.01 -10.38 -11.02
C ILE A 151 9.08 -10.08 -9.97
N LEU A 152 9.27 -10.97 -8.99
CA LEU A 152 10.32 -10.81 -7.97
C LEU A 152 11.71 -10.70 -8.61
N SER A 153 12.02 -11.55 -9.59
CA SER A 153 13.28 -11.52 -10.34
C SER A 153 13.46 -10.20 -11.10
N MET A 154 12.43 -9.73 -11.81
CA MET A 154 12.45 -8.46 -12.53
C MET A 154 12.70 -7.28 -11.58
N CYS A 155 11.92 -7.22 -10.50
CA CYS A 155 11.97 -6.16 -9.50
C CYS A 155 13.28 -6.16 -8.69
N SER A 156 14.01 -7.28 -8.62
CA SER A 156 15.29 -7.37 -7.90
C SER A 156 16.32 -6.34 -8.38
N SER A 157 16.35 -6.04 -9.69
CA SER A 157 17.28 -5.05 -10.25
C SER A 157 17.02 -3.63 -9.74
N ILE A 158 15.74 -3.29 -9.54
CA ILE A 158 15.26 -2.00 -9.05
C ILE A 158 15.39 -1.95 -7.53
N ALA A 159 15.04 -3.03 -6.82
CA ALA A 159 15.09 -3.14 -5.36
C ALA A 159 16.49 -2.85 -4.78
N ARG A 160 17.56 -3.21 -5.51
CA ARG A 160 18.96 -2.87 -5.15
C ARG A 160 19.23 -1.37 -5.01
N LYS A 161 18.36 -0.51 -5.53
CA LYS A 161 18.46 0.95 -5.44
C LYS A 161 17.66 1.53 -4.28
N CYS A 162 16.92 0.70 -3.55
CA CYS A 162 16.06 1.13 -2.48
C CYS A 162 16.85 1.52 -1.23
N ALA A 163 16.51 2.68 -0.68
CA ALA A 163 16.84 3.04 0.70
C ALA A 163 15.68 2.66 1.62
N GLY A 164 15.99 2.18 2.84
CA GLY A 164 15.00 1.69 3.80
C GLY A 164 14.60 0.24 3.55
N ASN A 165 13.53 -0.20 4.22
CA ASN A 165 12.97 -1.53 4.07
C ASN A 165 12.01 -1.58 2.87
N LEU A 166 12.05 -2.68 2.14
CA LEU A 166 11.20 -2.89 0.97
C LEU A 166 10.49 -4.23 1.04
N TYR A 167 9.19 -4.19 0.85
CA TYR A 167 8.29 -5.32 0.92
C TYR A 167 7.54 -5.47 -0.40
N MET A 168 7.25 -6.71 -0.76
CA MET A 168 6.39 -7.05 -1.89
C MET A 168 5.28 -7.98 -1.41
N CYS A 169 4.04 -7.62 -1.69
CA CYS A 169 2.88 -8.42 -1.36
C CYS A 169 2.17 -8.86 -2.63
N PHE A 170 1.82 -10.14 -2.68
CA PHE A 170 1.01 -10.71 -3.74
C PHE A 170 -0.35 -11.11 -3.20
N ILE A 171 -1.41 -10.55 -3.80
CA ILE A 171 -2.79 -10.92 -3.52
C ILE A 171 -3.43 -11.54 -4.77
N GLU A 172 -4.49 -12.32 -4.59
CA GLU A 172 -5.22 -12.85 -5.75
C GLU A 172 -5.84 -11.69 -6.55
N HIS A 173 -5.93 -11.84 -7.87
CA HIS A 173 -6.47 -10.79 -8.74
C HIS A 173 -7.91 -10.41 -8.34
N PRO A 174 -8.26 -9.10 -8.25
CA PRO A 174 -9.59 -8.62 -7.82
C PRO A 174 -10.78 -9.37 -8.44
N ASN A 175 -10.74 -9.63 -9.75
CA ASN A 175 -11.79 -10.38 -10.46
C ASN A 175 -12.07 -11.80 -9.91
N LYS A 176 -11.11 -12.43 -9.24
CA LYS A 176 -11.19 -13.83 -8.78
C LYS A 176 -11.53 -13.99 -7.30
N TRP A 177 -11.71 -12.90 -6.56
CA TRP A 177 -11.95 -12.96 -5.10
C TRP A 177 -13.18 -13.75 -4.66
N LYS A 178 -14.15 -14.01 -5.54
CA LYS A 178 -15.31 -14.86 -5.21
C LYS A 178 -15.02 -16.38 -5.31
N GLN A 179 -13.84 -16.77 -5.80
CA GLN A 179 -13.48 -18.16 -6.13
C GLN A 179 -12.50 -18.76 -5.13
N ASN A 180 -12.76 -18.59 -3.83
CA ASN A 180 -11.87 -19.03 -2.74
C ASN A 180 -10.42 -18.54 -2.95
N PRO A 181 -10.18 -17.22 -2.91
CA PRO A 181 -8.90 -16.65 -3.25
C PRO A 181 -7.88 -17.02 -2.19
N ALA A 182 -6.65 -17.29 -2.61
CA ALA A 182 -5.60 -17.61 -1.66
C ALA A 182 -5.17 -16.38 -0.84
N ALA A 183 -4.59 -16.65 0.33
CA ALA A 183 -4.15 -15.62 1.25
C ALA A 183 -2.99 -14.79 0.66
N PRO A 184 -2.77 -13.55 1.13
CA PRO A 184 -1.63 -12.74 0.71
C PRO A 184 -0.31 -13.42 1.03
N VAL A 185 0.64 -13.31 0.11
CA VAL A 185 2.03 -13.76 0.31
C VAL A 185 2.93 -12.53 0.33
N VAL A 186 3.73 -12.38 1.39
CA VAL A 186 4.56 -11.19 1.60
C VAL A 186 6.03 -11.59 1.57
N PHE A 187 6.83 -10.78 0.89
CA PHE A 187 8.27 -10.89 0.79
C PHE A 187 8.93 -9.63 1.33
N ARG A 188 10.11 -9.77 1.91
CA ARG A 188 11.00 -8.68 2.26
C ARG A 188 12.27 -8.77 1.41
N TRP A 189 12.69 -7.66 0.85
CA TRP A 189 14.00 -7.53 0.22
C TRP A 189 15.07 -7.41 1.31
N ASP A 190 15.99 -8.36 1.35
CA ASP A 190 17.13 -8.34 2.26
C ASP A 190 18.29 -9.14 1.66
N SER A 191 19.51 -8.63 1.81
CA SER A 191 20.74 -9.31 1.38
C SER A 191 20.69 -9.75 -0.09
N ASP A 192 20.24 -8.83 -0.96
CA ASP A 192 20.11 -9.02 -2.41
C ASP A 192 19.15 -10.13 -2.87
N LYS A 193 18.17 -10.48 -2.02
CA LYS A 193 17.14 -11.48 -2.34
C LYS A 193 15.79 -11.14 -1.71
N TRP A 194 14.75 -11.69 -2.30
CA TRP A 194 13.40 -11.67 -1.71
C TRP A 194 13.25 -12.86 -0.78
N ASN A 195 12.97 -12.59 0.49
CA ASN A 195 12.73 -13.63 1.50
C ASN A 195 11.24 -13.59 1.90
N PRO A 196 10.54 -14.73 1.91
CA PRO A 196 9.16 -14.78 2.39
C PRO A 196 9.10 -14.41 3.89
N LEU A 197 8.07 -13.66 4.26
CA LEU A 197 7.69 -13.35 5.65
C LEU A 197 6.59 -14.30 6.15
#